data_AF-A0A3A5QEC1-F1
#
_entry.id   AF-A0A3A5QEC1-F1
#
_cell.length_a   1.000
_cell.length_b   1.000
_cell.length_c   1.000
_cell.angle_alpha   90.00
_cell.angle_beta   90.00
_cell.angle_gamma   90.00
#
_symmetry.space_group_name_H-M   'P 1'
#
loop_
_entity.id
_entity.type
_entity.pdbx_description
1 polymer ?
#
loop_
_entity_poly.entity_id
_entity_poly.type
_entity_poly.pdbx_seq_one_letter_code
_entity_poly.pdbx_strand_id
1 'polypeptide(L)'
;MKKTYFVYQDSGAIERQSDGVEFCKIPEFCDDQIYFYCDEYMLFWTSIEDVGNMNKARDFKLKDNIVPATLEEISDEGLIGYIDTVKQYNIENGKVVGMIYIHLDS
;
A
#
# COMPACT_ATOMS: atom_id res chain seq x y z
N MET A 1 -13.46 -7.64 -11.92
CA MET A 1 -12.51 -8.04 -10.86
C MET A 1 -12.50 -6.98 -9.79
N LYS A 2 -12.30 -7.36 -8.53
CA LYS A 2 -12.07 -6.42 -7.44
C LYS A 2 -10.60 -6.49 -7.03
N LYS A 3 -9.98 -5.34 -6.76
CA LYS A 3 -8.63 -5.25 -6.20
C LYS A 3 -8.71 -4.45 -4.91
N THR A 4 -8.32 -5.05 -3.79
CA THR A 4 -8.39 -4.42 -2.46
C THR A 4 -6.98 -4.12 -2.00
N TYR A 5 -6.79 -2.92 -1.50
CA TYR A 5 -5.58 -2.43 -0.85
C TYR A 5 -5.90 -2.05 0.58
N PHE A 6 -5.02 -2.42 1.48
CA PHE A 6 -5.00 -1.93 2.86
C PHE A 6 -4.04 -0.75 2.90
N VAL A 7 -4.38 0.29 3.66
CA VAL A 7 -3.67 1.56 3.66
C VAL A 7 -3.40 1.99 5.10
N TYR A 8 -2.15 2.38 5.35
CA TYR A 8 -1.72 3.06 6.56
C TYR A 8 -1.62 4.56 6.26
N GLN A 9 -2.38 5.37 7.00
CA GLN A 9 -2.35 6.82 6.92
C GLN A 9 -1.26 7.36 7.84
N ASP A 10 -0.01 7.27 7.39
CA ASP A 10 1.12 7.80 8.14
C ASP A 10 1.03 9.31 8.36
N SER A 11 1.75 9.80 9.36
CA SER A 11 1.75 11.22 9.72
C SER A 11 2.21 12.15 8.59
N GLY A 12 2.91 11.64 7.57
CA GLY A 12 3.37 12.41 6.42
C GLY A 12 2.43 12.37 5.21
N ALA A 13 1.30 11.65 5.28
CA ALA A 13 0.37 11.48 4.16
C ALA A 13 -0.23 12.81 3.71
N ILE A 14 -0.56 13.70 4.66
CA ILE A 14 -1.15 15.03 4.39
C ILE A 14 -0.16 15.92 3.64
N GLU A 15 1.10 15.96 4.07
CA GLU A 15 2.15 16.76 3.44
C GLU A 15 2.44 16.27 2.02
N ARG A 16 2.31 14.96 1.80
CA ARG A 16 2.38 14.34 0.48
C ARG A 16 1.08 14.50 -0.32
N GLN A 17 -0.02 14.95 0.27
CA GLN A 17 -1.33 14.95 -0.40
C GLN A 17 -1.68 13.55 -0.96
N SER A 18 -1.41 12.52 -0.16
CA SER A 18 -1.53 11.11 -0.49
C SER A 18 -2.60 10.43 0.37
N ASP A 19 -3.22 9.37 -0.15
CA ASP A 19 -4.11 8.49 0.63
C ASP A 19 -3.38 7.78 1.79
N GLY A 20 -2.05 7.81 1.83
CA GLY A 20 -1.20 7.09 2.77
C GLY A 20 -0.23 6.16 2.05
N VAL A 21 0.09 5.03 2.66
CA VAL A 21 0.86 3.96 2.02
C VAL A 21 0.05 2.67 1.93
N GLU A 22 0.04 2.08 0.75
CA GLU A 22 -0.57 0.80 0.46
C GLU A 22 0.36 -0.34 0.90
N PHE A 23 -0.17 -1.33 1.61
CA PHE A 23 0.54 -2.57 1.92
C PHE A 23 0.59 -3.42 0.65
N CYS A 24 1.80 -3.69 0.15
CA CYS A 24 1.99 -4.36 -1.14
C CYS A 24 3.15 -5.36 -1.11
N LYS A 25 3.19 -6.26 -2.09
CA LYS A 25 4.31 -7.13 -2.40
C LYS A 25 4.86 -6.78 -3.78
N ILE A 26 6.15 -7.02 -3.96
CA ILE A 26 6.87 -6.84 -5.22
C ILE A 26 7.29 -8.22 -5.73
N PRO A 27 6.50 -8.88 -6.60
CA PRO A 27 6.80 -10.23 -7.07
C PRO A 27 8.17 -10.38 -7.73
N GLU A 28 8.69 -9.32 -8.37
CA GLU A 28 10.02 -9.30 -9.00
C GLU A 28 11.15 -9.64 -8.01
N PHE A 29 10.98 -9.37 -6.71
CA PHE A 29 12.04 -9.59 -5.71
C PHE A 29 12.02 -10.99 -5.08
N CYS A 30 10.91 -11.72 -5.17
CA CYS A 30 10.79 -13.08 -4.63
C CYS A 30 11.19 -13.22 -3.14
N ASP A 31 10.93 -12.19 -2.33
CA ASP A 31 11.35 -12.10 -0.91
C ASP A 31 10.19 -12.22 0.08
N ASP A 32 8.96 -12.36 -0.42
CA ASP A 32 7.70 -12.38 0.34
C ASP A 32 7.46 -11.19 1.28
N GLN A 33 8.31 -10.16 1.21
CA GLN A 33 8.25 -9.00 2.08
C GLN A 33 7.06 -8.10 1.75
N ILE A 34 6.43 -7.56 2.79
CA ILE A 34 5.47 -6.47 2.68
C ILE A 34 6.24 -5.14 2.60
N TYR A 35 5.94 -4.40 1.53
CA TYR A 35 6.41 -3.05 1.26
C TYR A 35 5.27 -2.05 1.45
N PHE A 36 5.63 -0.83 1.82
CA PHE A 36 4.69 0.28 2.01
C PHE A 36 4.82 1.23 0.84
N TYR A 37 3.82 1.28 -0.03
CA TYR A 37 3.87 1.97 -1.31
C TYR A 37 2.99 3.22 -1.33
N CYS A 38 3.56 4.37 -1.64
CA CYS A 38 2.82 5.60 -1.91
C CYS A 38 2.65 5.75 -3.42
N ASP A 39 1.41 5.59 -3.90
CA ASP A 39 1.11 5.62 -5.34
C ASP A 39 1.34 6.99 -5.97
N GLU A 40 1.03 8.08 -5.25
CA GLU A 40 1.14 9.44 -5.75
C GLU A 40 2.59 9.84 -6.10
N TYR A 41 3.58 9.26 -5.41
CA TYR A 41 5.00 9.55 -5.62
C TYR A 41 5.79 8.37 -6.17
N MET A 42 5.15 7.21 -6.34
CA MET A 42 5.78 5.96 -6.72
C MET A 42 6.98 5.60 -5.81
N LEU A 43 6.82 5.80 -4.50
CA LEU A 43 7.87 5.57 -3.50
C LEU A 43 7.51 4.42 -2.57
N PHE A 44 8.55 3.72 -2.11
CA PHE A 44 8.42 2.56 -1.26
C PHE A 44 9.17 2.75 0.06
N TRP A 45 8.66 2.15 1.12
CA TRP A 45 9.41 1.89 2.34
C TRP A 45 9.45 0.38 2.62
N THR A 46 10.53 -0.07 3.25
CA THR A 46 10.75 -1.47 3.62
C THR A 46 10.41 -1.77 5.08
N SER A 47 10.11 -0.73 5.87
CA SER A 47 9.74 -0.81 7.28
C SER A 47 8.63 0.20 7.56
N ILE A 48 7.68 -0.18 8.39
CA ILE A 48 6.57 0.70 8.76
C ILE A 48 7.03 1.90 9.59
N GLU A 49 8.09 1.72 10.39
CA GLU A 49 8.68 2.77 11.22
C GLU A 49 9.34 3.88 10.39
N ASP A 50 9.75 3.55 9.16
CA ASP A 50 10.39 4.49 8.25
C ASP A 50 9.39 5.24 7.36
N VAL A 51 8.11 4.83 7.33
CA VAL A 51 7.08 5.41 6.46
C VAL A 51 6.96 6.92 6.72
N GLY A 52 6.91 7.68 5.63
CA GLY A 52 6.88 9.15 5.66
C GLY A 52 8.25 9.82 5.79
N ASN A 53 9.30 9.08 6.15
CA ASN A 53 10.66 9.59 6.10
C ASN A 53 11.22 9.47 4.68
N MET A 54 11.26 10.59 3.95
CA MET A 54 11.71 10.64 2.56
C MET A 54 13.18 10.21 2.35
N ASN A 55 14.04 10.31 3.37
CA ASN A 55 15.43 9.84 3.28
C ASN A 55 15.55 8.31 3.32
N LYS A 56 14.48 7.63 3.74
CA LYS A 56 14.39 6.17 3.83
C LYS A 56 13.55 5.58 2.69
N ALA A 57 12.86 6.43 1.94
CA ALA A 57 12.10 6.03 0.77
C ALA A 57 13.02 5.43 -0.30
N ARG A 58 12.47 4.45 -1.03
CA ARG A 58 13.11 3.74 -2.13
C ARG A 58 12.31 4.00 -3.40
N ASP A 59 13.03 4.28 -4.48
CA ASP A 59 12.47 4.37 -5.83
C ASP A 59 12.91 3.10 -6.57
N PHE A 60 12.11 2.04 -6.46
CA PHE A 60 12.37 0.80 -7.17
C PHE A 60 11.95 0.97 -8.64
N LYS A 61 12.89 0.75 -9.58
CA LYS A 61 12.60 0.70 -11.01
C LYS A 61 12.10 -0.69 -11.38
N LEU A 62 10.81 -0.93 -11.12
CA LEU A 62 10.15 -2.22 -11.34
C LEU A 62 9.85 -2.47 -12.82
N LYS A 63 9.93 -3.74 -13.24
CA LYS A 63 9.52 -4.19 -14.59
C LYS A 63 8.10 -4.73 -14.60
N ASP A 64 7.69 -5.35 -13.50
CA ASP A 64 6.38 -5.94 -13.29
C ASP A 64 5.50 -5.10 -12.35
N ASN A 65 4.23 -5.49 -12.24
CA ASN A 65 3.27 -4.81 -11.38
C ASN A 65 3.44 -5.18 -9.90
N ILE A 66 3.17 -4.21 -9.03
CA ILE A 66 2.94 -4.46 -7.61
C ILE A 66 1.59 -5.14 -7.37
N VAL A 67 1.53 -5.96 -6.33
CA VAL A 67 0.29 -6.62 -5.89
C VAL A 67 -0.01 -6.23 -4.44
N PRO A 68 -1.28 -6.02 -4.06
CA PRO A 68 -1.64 -5.76 -2.67
C PRO A 68 -1.30 -6.96 -1.80
N ALA A 69 -0.79 -6.70 -0.60
CA ALA A 69 -0.68 -7.72 0.42
C ALA A 69 -2.09 -8.14 0.89
N THR A 70 -2.27 -9.42 1.15
CA THR A 70 -3.52 -9.94 1.69
C THR A 70 -3.66 -9.60 3.18
N LEU A 71 -4.89 -9.61 3.70
CA LEU A 71 -5.11 -9.37 5.14
C LEU A 71 -4.44 -10.44 6.01
N GLU A 72 -4.37 -11.68 5.52
CA GLU A 72 -3.67 -12.79 6.18
C GLU A 72 -2.17 -12.50 6.27
N GLU A 73 -1.51 -12.16 5.15
CA GLU A 73 -0.08 -11.78 5.16
C GLU A 73 0.19 -10.58 6.09
N ILE A 74 -0.66 -9.55 6.07
CA ILE A 74 -0.50 -8.38 6.95
C ILE A 74 -0.68 -8.77 8.43
N SER A 75 -1.63 -9.67 8.72
CA SER A 75 -1.89 -10.17 10.06
C SER A 75 -0.73 -11.02 10.58
N ASP A 76 -0.19 -11.90 9.74
CA ASP A 76 0.93 -12.79 10.09
C ASP A 76 2.21 -12.01 10.40
N GLU A 77 2.41 -10.87 9.73
CA GLU A 77 3.52 -9.93 10.01
C GLU A 77 3.24 -9.00 11.21
N GLY A 78 2.09 -9.15 11.88
CA GLY A 78 1.73 -8.33 13.05
C GLY A 78 1.41 -6.87 12.72
N LEU A 79 1.12 -6.56 11.46
CA LEU A 79 0.92 -5.21 10.95
C LEU A 79 -0.56 -4.77 10.88
N ILE A 80 -1.49 -5.66 11.23
CA ILE A 80 -2.94 -5.41 11.12
C ILE A 80 -3.42 -4.15 11.86
N GLY A 81 -2.76 -3.79 12.97
CA GLY A 81 -3.10 -2.63 13.79
C GLY A 81 -2.77 -1.27 13.14
N TYR A 82 -2.09 -1.27 12.00
CA TYR A 82 -1.73 -0.06 11.26
C TYR A 82 -2.65 0.21 10.05
N ILE A 83 -3.67 -0.62 9.83
CA ILE A 83 -4.61 -0.40 8.74
C ILE A 83 -5.62 0.66 9.17
N ASP A 84 -5.59 1.83 8.54
CA ASP A 84 -6.56 2.90 8.77
C ASP A 84 -7.66 2.89 7.70
N THR A 85 -7.35 2.44 6.49
CA THR A 85 -8.28 2.50 5.37
C THR A 85 -8.19 1.27 4.49
N VAL A 86 -9.34 0.79 4.03
CA VAL A 86 -9.46 -0.20 2.97
C VAL A 86 -9.91 0.48 1.69
N LYS A 87 -9.11 0.36 0.64
CA LYS A 87 -9.36 0.92 -0.69
C LYS A 87 -9.67 -0.21 -1.66
N GLN A 88 -10.88 -0.25 -2.21
CA GLN A 88 -11.30 -1.29 -3.15
C GLN A 88 -11.60 -0.70 -4.53
N TYR A 89 -10.89 -1.18 -5.54
CA TYR A 89 -11.13 -0.88 -6.94
C TYR A 89 -12.04 -1.92 -7.58
N ASN A 90 -13.04 -1.45 -8.32
CA ASN A 90 -13.84 -2.25 -9.23
C ASN A 90 -13.26 -2.10 -10.64
N ILE A 91 -12.84 -3.22 -11.23
CA ILE A 91 -12.17 -3.27 -12.53
C ILE A 91 -13.03 -4.09 -13.51
N GLU A 92 -13.38 -3.48 -14.65
CA GLU A 92 -14.11 -4.10 -15.75
C GLU A 92 -13.33 -3.91 -17.05
N ASN A 93 -13.16 -4.98 -17.84
CA ASN A 93 -12.41 -4.94 -19.09
C ASN A 93 -11.02 -4.28 -18.97
N GLY A 94 -10.34 -4.49 -17.84
CA GLY A 94 -9.02 -3.92 -17.55
C GLY A 94 -9.01 -2.45 -17.14
N LYS A 95 -10.18 -1.81 -16.99
CA LYS A 95 -10.30 -0.40 -16.57
C LYS A 95 -10.94 -0.28 -15.20
N VAL A 96 -10.46 0.67 -14.40
CA VAL A 96 -11.12 1.04 -13.14
C VAL A 96 -12.43 1.74 -13.48
N VAL A 97 -13.54 1.20 -12.98
CA VAL A 97 -14.90 1.74 -13.17
C VAL A 97 -15.49 2.32 -11.89
N GLY A 98 -14.85 2.09 -10.74
CA GLY A 98 -15.26 2.65 -9.47
C GLY A 98 -14.26 2.32 -8.37
N MET A 99 -14.35 3.08 -7.29
CA MET A 99 -13.50 2.93 -6.11
C MET A 99 -14.34 3.17 -4.86
N ILE A 100 -14.09 2.37 -3.83
CA ILE A 100 -14.73 2.47 -2.52
C ILE A 100 -13.64 2.61 -1.47
N TYR A 101 -13.84 3.54 -0.55
CA TYR A 101 -13.01 3.71 0.64
C TYR A 101 -13.82 3.33 1.87
N ILE A 102 -13.20 2.56 2.76
CA ILE A 102 -13.73 2.24 4.08
C ILE A 102 -12.67 2.69 5.07
N HIS A 103 -12.92 3.79 5.76
CA HIS A 103 -12.09 4.23 6.87
C HIS A 103 -12.46 3.39 8.10
N LEU A 104 -11.44 2.86 8.77
CA LEU A 104 -11.61 2.09 10.00
C LEU A 104 -11.53 3.10 11.15
N ASP A 105 -12.57 3.17 11.97
CA ASP A 105 -12.55 4.00 13.17
C ASP A 105 -11.53 3.42 14.15
N SER A 106 -10.52 4.21 14.48
CA SER A 106 -9.51 3.95 15.51
C SER A 106 -10.01 4.35 16.89
#